data_AF-A0A0K1PWR9-F1
#
_entry.id   AF-A0A0K1PWR9-F1
#
_cell.length_a   1.000
_cell.length_b   1.000
_cell.length_c   1.000
_cell.angle_alpha   90.00
_cell.angle_beta   90.00
_cell.angle_gamma   90.00
#
_symmetry.space_group_name_H-M   'P 1'
#
loop_
_entity.id
_entity.type
_entity.pdbx_description
1 polymer ?
#
loop_
_entity_poly.entity_id
_entity_poly.type
_entity_poly.pdbx_seq_one_letter_code
_entity_poly.pdbx_strand_id
1 'polypeptide(L)'
;MRFFASADSFSKSLIVAAAIGGALLVGAPACSSSDNNNPTGPAPCDSSKCAAGNTCLTYGGETKCRKTCSSNSDASSSCPFNYTCVAGEDGGQAFCRKDTSTNGAGAALTSGAGQWGTTCTPSGGIAENPDCDSAQGFVCNGASKTDGDAYCTKFDCTQDSDCAAGFYCGTINATPNVETDERTVGETVRACVRREYCAPCNTDLECSSGQHCVADADGAGFCTPECSDNKNCNNEAVCADVGIGPKVCFPRAQRCVGDGSFCSPCRSDADCGADGACVKGQYTTERACAKKSQVACSIAPVDSTGKPTADAKAVSQCPTAPADMPNKIGVGCYGAKKEKSSGLAIPYGIAGIPADYCTGFYPFGQGSDIGCWSWPVKAK
;
A
#
# COMPACT_ATOMS: atom_id res chain seq x y z
N MET A 1 35.99 -14.34 -11.66
CA MET A 1 35.98 -14.01 -10.21
C MET A 1 35.63 -12.55 -10.07
N ARG A 2 34.37 -12.24 -9.76
CA ARG A 2 33.90 -10.87 -9.48
C ARG A 2 33.46 -10.86 -8.02
N PHE A 3 34.05 -9.95 -7.25
CA PHE A 3 33.77 -9.76 -5.84
C PHE A 3 32.42 -9.07 -5.68
N PHE A 4 31.53 -9.66 -4.87
CA PHE A 4 30.36 -8.98 -4.34
C PHE A 4 30.82 -8.12 -3.15
N ALA A 5 30.57 -6.81 -3.22
CA ALA A 5 30.72 -5.92 -2.07
C ALA A 5 29.47 -6.08 -1.20
N SER A 6 29.70 -6.49 0.05
CA SER A 6 28.72 -6.54 1.14
C SER A 6 28.27 -5.13 1.51
N ALA A 7 26.96 -4.93 1.68
CA ALA A 7 26.39 -3.71 2.22
C ALA A 7 26.51 -3.72 3.76
N ASP A 8 27.63 -3.21 4.26
CA ASP A 8 27.80 -2.88 5.68
C ASP A 8 27.49 -1.40 5.93
N SER A 9 26.53 -1.17 6.81
CA SER A 9 26.53 -0.12 7.84
C SER A 9 26.79 1.33 7.39
N PHE A 10 25.70 2.04 7.05
CA PHE A 10 25.68 3.51 7.16
C PHE A 10 25.28 3.91 8.58
N SER A 11 26.23 3.79 9.50
CA SER A 11 26.20 4.50 10.78
C SER A 11 27.55 5.17 10.98
N LYS A 12 27.66 6.42 10.52
CA LYS A 12 28.78 7.30 10.87
C LYS A 12 28.27 8.68 11.25
N SER A 13 28.36 8.90 12.55
CA SER A 13 28.30 10.16 13.26
C SER A 13 29.07 11.27 12.55
N LEU A 14 28.39 12.38 12.28
CA LEU A 14 29.02 13.66 12.02
C LEU A 14 28.87 14.52 13.29
N ILE A 15 29.95 14.62 14.08
CA ILE A 15 30.07 15.65 15.10
C ILE A 15 30.45 16.94 14.36
N VAL A 16 29.48 17.84 14.19
CA VAL A 16 29.74 19.22 13.78
C VAL A 16 29.56 20.11 15.00
N ALA A 17 30.68 20.60 15.52
CA ALA A 17 30.69 21.76 16.39
C ALA A 17 30.45 23.01 15.52
N ALA A 18 29.39 23.75 15.80
CA ALA A 18 29.18 25.07 15.21
C ALA A 18 28.68 26.05 16.27
N ALA A 19 29.30 27.22 16.26
CA ALA A 19 29.22 28.29 17.21
C ALA A 19 27.91 29.11 17.10
N ILE A 20 27.55 29.65 18.26
CA ILE A 20 26.73 30.82 18.58
C ILE A 20 26.47 31.77 17.40
N GLY A 21 25.19 31.99 17.11
CA GLY A 21 24.69 33.11 16.32
C GLY A 21 23.24 33.40 16.70
N GLY A 22 23.04 34.42 17.54
CA GLY A 22 21.71 34.87 17.95
C GLY A 22 20.95 35.55 16.81
N ALA A 23 19.68 35.21 16.67
CA ALA A 23 18.73 35.96 15.86
C ALA A 23 17.36 35.97 16.54
N LEU A 24 16.79 37.17 16.60
CA LEU A 24 15.51 37.53 17.18
C LEU A 24 14.34 36.78 16.52
N LEU A 25 13.55 36.07 17.30
CA LEU A 25 12.25 35.53 16.89
C LEU A 25 11.15 36.51 17.32
N VAL A 26 10.49 37.09 16.31
CA VAL A 26 9.23 37.81 16.42
C VAL A 26 8.12 36.76 16.61
N GLY A 27 7.40 36.86 17.72
CA GLY A 27 6.44 35.85 18.17
C GLY A 27 5.17 35.77 17.31
N ALA A 28 4.76 34.55 16.99
CA ALA A 28 3.37 34.20 16.72
C ALA A 28 2.62 34.09 18.08
N PRO A 29 1.32 34.44 18.15
CA PRO A 29 0.56 34.41 19.39
C PRO A 29 0.29 32.96 19.81
N ALA A 30 1.17 32.40 20.65
CA ALA A 30 0.82 31.29 21.51
C ALA A 30 -0.08 31.85 22.63
N CYS A 31 -1.36 31.48 22.63
CA CYS A 31 -2.27 31.77 23.73
C CYS A 31 -1.83 30.96 24.97
N SER A 32 -0.91 31.53 25.75
CA SER A 32 -0.62 31.07 27.12
C SER A 32 -1.46 31.93 28.07
N SER A 33 -2.51 31.32 28.62
CA SER A 33 -3.40 31.98 29.57
C SER A 33 -2.69 32.10 30.92
N SER A 34 -2.45 33.33 31.34
CA SER A 34 -1.94 33.67 32.67
C SER A 34 -3.08 33.63 33.68
N ASP A 35 -3.29 32.52 34.39
CA ASP A 35 -4.20 32.49 35.54
C ASP A 35 -3.45 32.16 36.83
N ASN A 36 -3.20 33.23 37.59
CA ASN A 36 -2.91 33.20 39.02
C ASN A 36 -4.16 32.73 39.76
N ASN A 37 -4.20 31.47 40.19
CA ASN A 37 -4.67 30.99 41.49
C ASN A 37 -4.96 29.48 41.40
N ASN A 38 -4.04 28.71 41.98
CA ASN A 38 -3.97 27.27 42.14
C ASN A 38 -5.31 26.55 42.46
N PRO A 39 -5.79 25.67 41.56
CA PRO A 39 -6.18 24.32 41.91
C PRO A 39 -5.18 23.34 41.27
N THR A 40 -4.85 22.29 42.00
CA THR A 40 -3.85 21.26 41.67
C THR A 40 -4.28 20.35 40.50
N GLY A 41 -4.37 20.92 39.30
CA GLY A 41 -4.64 20.22 38.04
C GLY A 41 -4.74 21.20 36.87
N PRO A 42 -4.38 20.79 35.63
CA PRO A 42 -4.62 21.63 34.46
C PRO A 42 -6.11 21.99 34.40
N ALA A 43 -6.40 23.27 34.19
CA ALA A 43 -7.77 23.75 34.11
C ALA A 43 -8.56 22.93 33.08
N PRO A 44 -9.79 22.47 33.40
CA PRO A 44 -10.59 21.69 32.47
C PRO A 44 -10.82 22.48 31.18
N CYS A 45 -10.73 21.80 30.04
CA CYS A 45 -10.97 22.41 28.75
C CYS A 45 -12.40 22.97 28.69
N ASP A 46 -12.54 24.24 28.32
CA ASP A 46 -13.82 24.94 28.18
C ASP A 46 -14.12 25.21 26.70
N SER A 47 -15.13 24.53 26.15
CA SER A 47 -15.49 24.65 24.73
C SER A 47 -15.89 26.08 24.34
N SER A 48 -16.39 26.89 25.28
CA SER A 48 -16.75 28.28 25.00
C SER A 48 -15.54 29.20 24.79
N LYS A 49 -14.36 28.76 25.24
CA LYS A 49 -13.08 29.47 25.06
C LYS A 49 -12.30 28.97 23.83
N CYS A 50 -12.79 27.92 23.16
CA CYS A 50 -12.17 27.45 21.94
C CYS A 50 -12.43 28.44 20.78
N ALA A 51 -11.48 28.52 19.85
CA ALA A 51 -11.70 29.26 18.60
C ALA A 51 -12.92 28.72 17.84
N ALA A 52 -13.58 29.56 17.04
CA ALA A 52 -14.74 29.15 16.26
C ALA A 52 -14.45 27.89 15.41
N GLY A 53 -15.34 26.89 15.48
CA GLY A 53 -15.17 25.59 14.83
C GLY A 53 -14.38 24.54 15.64
N ASN A 54 -13.82 24.93 16.79
CA ASN A 54 -13.13 24.02 17.70
C ASN A 54 -14.01 23.70 18.92
N THR A 55 -13.87 22.49 19.45
CA THR A 55 -14.54 22.05 20.68
C THR A 55 -13.58 21.27 21.56
N CYS A 56 -13.84 21.18 22.86
CA CYS A 56 -13.04 20.38 23.77
C CYS A 56 -13.27 18.89 23.53
N LEU A 57 -12.24 18.21 23.05
CA LEU A 57 -12.26 16.78 22.75
C LEU A 57 -11.08 16.08 23.42
N THR A 58 -11.37 14.93 24.02
CA THR A 58 -10.37 14.03 24.62
C THR A 58 -9.84 13.08 23.55
N TYR A 59 -8.51 12.96 23.49
CA TYR A 59 -7.83 11.98 22.66
C TYR A 59 -6.45 11.69 23.24
N GLY A 60 -6.08 10.41 23.36
CA GLY A 60 -4.85 9.96 23.99
C GLY A 60 -4.78 10.34 25.47
N GLY A 61 -5.92 10.42 26.16
CA GLY A 61 -6.00 10.88 27.56
C GLY A 61 -5.84 12.40 27.75
N GLU A 62 -5.76 13.19 26.67
CA GLU A 62 -5.65 14.65 26.74
C GLU A 62 -6.89 15.36 26.18
N THR A 63 -7.52 16.21 26.99
CA THR A 63 -8.62 17.09 26.58
C THR A 63 -8.09 18.47 26.17
N LYS A 64 -8.26 18.84 24.89
CA LYS A 64 -7.82 20.13 24.31
C LYS A 64 -8.89 20.67 23.35
N CYS A 65 -8.83 21.96 23.02
CA CYS A 65 -9.63 22.53 21.93
C CYS A 65 -9.13 21.97 20.59
N ARG A 66 -9.98 21.20 19.90
CA ARG A 66 -9.65 20.56 18.62
C ARG A 66 -10.63 21.00 17.54
N LYS A 67 -10.12 21.21 16.32
CA LYS A 67 -10.96 21.49 15.15
C LYS A 67 -11.73 20.23 14.77
N THR A 68 -13.04 20.34 14.68
CA THR A 68 -13.90 19.22 14.24
C THR A 68 -13.81 19.05 12.72
N CYS A 69 -14.07 17.84 12.25
CA CYS A 69 -14.06 17.50 10.83
C CYS A 69 -15.04 16.37 10.54
N SER A 70 -15.36 16.14 9.27
CA SER A 70 -16.24 15.03 8.85
C SER A 70 -15.76 14.31 7.59
N SER A 71 -14.60 14.69 7.04
CA SER A 71 -14.04 14.08 5.85
C SER A 71 -12.53 14.27 5.79
N ASN A 72 -11.84 13.37 5.09
CA ASN A 72 -10.45 13.56 4.67
C ASN A 72 -10.31 13.97 3.19
N SER A 73 -11.43 14.06 2.46
CA SER A 73 -11.44 14.30 1.01
C SER A 73 -12.22 15.54 0.59
N ASP A 74 -13.22 15.96 1.37
CA ASP A 74 -14.02 17.16 1.09
C ASP A 74 -13.34 18.40 1.68
N ALA A 75 -12.85 19.30 0.82
CA ALA A 75 -12.15 20.52 1.21
C ALA A 75 -12.92 21.43 2.17
N SER A 76 -14.26 21.36 2.20
CA SER A 76 -15.08 22.17 3.09
C SER A 76 -15.15 21.65 4.53
N SER A 77 -14.92 20.34 4.71
CA SER A 77 -15.04 19.63 5.99
C SER A 77 -13.76 18.88 6.40
N SER A 78 -12.71 18.98 5.57
CA SER A 78 -11.41 18.37 5.82
C SER A 78 -10.50 19.20 6.71
N CYS A 79 -9.48 18.52 7.18
CA CYS A 79 -8.43 19.12 7.97
C CYS A 79 -7.44 19.90 7.09
N PRO A 80 -6.78 20.92 7.65
CA PRO A 80 -5.73 21.64 6.94
C PRO A 80 -4.52 20.73 6.67
N PHE A 81 -3.60 21.19 5.82
CA PHE A 81 -2.35 20.47 5.53
C PHE A 81 -1.59 20.07 6.81
N ASN A 82 -1.03 18.85 6.83
CA ASN A 82 -0.46 18.15 7.99
C ASN A 82 -1.44 17.84 9.13
N TYR A 83 -2.73 17.76 8.83
CA TYR A 83 -3.71 17.24 9.76
C TYR A 83 -4.60 16.23 9.05
N THR A 84 -4.90 15.15 9.75
CA THR A 84 -5.83 14.10 9.30
C THR A 84 -7.08 14.13 10.18
N CYS A 85 -8.24 14.04 9.53
CA CYS A 85 -9.50 13.83 10.22
C CYS A 85 -9.56 12.41 10.77
N VAL A 86 -9.66 12.27 12.08
CA VAL A 86 -9.72 10.97 12.77
C VAL A 86 -10.98 10.91 13.63
N ALA A 87 -11.50 9.70 13.84
CA ALA A 87 -12.57 9.49 14.79
C ALA A 87 -12.11 9.86 16.22
N GLY A 88 -13.05 10.36 17.04
CA GLY A 88 -12.81 10.56 18.46
C GLY A 88 -12.73 9.22 19.20
N GLU A 89 -12.18 9.24 20.42
CA GLU A 89 -12.20 8.07 21.31
C GLU A 89 -13.64 7.65 21.61
N ASP A 90 -13.88 6.34 21.74
CA ASP A 90 -15.18 5.75 22.10
C ASP A 90 -16.37 6.21 21.23
N GLY A 91 -16.13 6.43 19.92
CA GLY A 91 -17.16 6.93 19.00
C GLY A 91 -17.44 8.42 19.15
N GLY A 92 -16.54 9.16 19.79
CA GLY A 92 -16.60 10.61 19.92
C GLY A 92 -16.50 11.35 18.58
N GLN A 93 -16.80 12.64 18.62
CA GLN A 93 -16.79 13.51 17.45
C GLN A 93 -15.40 13.51 16.77
N ALA A 94 -15.41 13.36 15.45
CA ALA A 94 -14.20 13.40 14.65
C ALA A 94 -13.52 14.78 14.66
N PHE A 95 -12.19 14.76 14.62
CA PHE A 95 -11.39 15.98 14.73
C PHE A 95 -10.08 15.89 13.96
N CYS A 96 -9.48 17.05 13.73
CA CYS A 96 -8.19 17.19 13.07
C CYS A 96 -7.04 16.86 14.03
N ARG A 97 -6.42 15.70 13.82
CA ARG A 97 -5.18 15.31 14.48
C ARG A 97 -4.00 15.74 13.62
N LYS A 98 -2.99 16.35 14.23
CA LYS A 98 -1.75 16.71 13.54
C LYS A 98 -1.00 15.44 13.11
N ASP A 99 -0.51 15.42 11.88
CA ASP A 99 0.33 14.36 11.37
C ASP A 99 1.75 14.48 11.98
N THR A 100 2.43 13.35 12.15
CA THR A 100 3.76 13.26 12.75
C THR A 100 4.88 13.37 11.71
N SER A 101 4.53 13.48 10.43
CA SER A 101 5.48 13.62 9.34
C SER A 101 6.35 14.88 9.44
N THR A 102 7.64 14.73 9.16
CA THR A 102 8.64 15.81 9.16
C THR A 102 9.48 15.79 7.89
N ASN A 103 10.20 16.87 7.62
CA ASN A 103 11.22 16.88 6.56
C ASN A 103 12.49 16.12 7.00
N GLY A 104 13.47 15.99 6.11
CA GLY A 104 14.73 15.30 6.43
C GLY A 104 15.55 15.92 7.58
N ALA A 105 15.21 17.12 8.02
CA ALA A 105 15.81 17.80 9.17
C ALA A 105 14.95 17.72 10.45
N GLY A 106 13.84 16.97 10.43
CA GLY A 106 12.93 16.83 11.58
C GLY A 106 11.98 18.02 11.80
N ALA A 107 11.94 19.00 10.90
CA ALA A 107 11.00 20.11 10.97
C ALA A 107 9.63 19.75 10.37
N ALA A 108 8.58 20.44 10.80
CA ALA A 108 7.25 20.25 10.24
C ALA A 108 7.22 20.58 8.75
N LEU A 109 6.44 19.80 7.98
CA LEU A 109 6.28 20.04 6.55
C LEU A 109 5.58 21.38 6.30
N THR A 110 5.93 22.05 5.21
CA THR A 110 5.23 23.21 4.67
C THR A 110 4.50 22.83 3.40
N SER A 111 3.26 23.25 3.22
CA SER A 111 2.49 22.96 2.00
C SER A 111 3.22 23.44 0.75
N GLY A 112 3.28 22.60 -0.29
CA GLY A 112 3.99 22.89 -1.54
C GLY A 112 3.62 21.93 -2.66
N ALA A 113 4.17 22.17 -3.86
CA ALA A 113 4.06 21.24 -4.98
C ALA A 113 4.94 19.99 -4.75
N GLY A 114 4.62 18.87 -5.41
CA GLY A 114 5.44 17.66 -5.34
C GLY A 114 5.32 16.88 -4.03
N GLN A 115 4.19 17.03 -3.34
CA GLN A 115 3.91 16.40 -2.05
C GLN A 115 2.88 15.28 -2.21
N TRP A 116 2.31 14.81 -1.09
CA TRP A 116 1.34 13.71 -0.98
C TRP A 116 0.44 13.54 -2.21
N GLY A 117 0.67 12.47 -2.98
CA GLY A 117 -0.19 12.08 -4.09
C GLY A 117 0.01 12.85 -5.40
N THR A 118 0.90 13.86 -5.43
CA THR A 118 1.27 14.55 -6.67
C THR A 118 1.81 13.53 -7.66
N THR A 119 1.28 13.49 -8.89
CA THR A 119 1.81 12.60 -9.94
C THR A 119 3.28 12.90 -10.20
N CYS A 120 4.10 11.86 -10.32
CA CYS A 120 5.51 11.98 -10.68
C CYS A 120 5.84 11.13 -11.91
N THR A 121 6.83 11.57 -12.67
CA THR A 121 7.33 10.85 -13.84
C THR A 121 8.27 9.73 -13.37
N PRO A 122 7.95 8.44 -13.57
CA PRO A 122 8.78 7.35 -13.06
C PRO A 122 10.23 7.38 -13.54
N SER A 123 10.48 7.84 -14.77
CA SER A 123 11.84 7.96 -15.32
C SER A 123 12.72 8.96 -14.57
N GLY A 124 12.16 9.79 -13.69
CA GLY A 124 12.90 10.69 -12.80
C GLY A 124 13.57 9.99 -11.60
N GLY A 125 13.37 8.69 -11.40
CA GLY A 125 13.93 7.93 -10.28
C GLY A 125 13.17 8.14 -8.97
N ILE A 126 13.68 7.56 -7.86
CA ILE A 126 13.01 7.64 -6.54
C ILE A 126 13.35 8.96 -5.83
N ALA A 127 14.64 9.17 -5.49
CA ALA A 127 15.06 10.18 -4.52
C ALA A 127 15.20 11.61 -5.09
N GLU A 128 15.63 11.74 -6.34
CA GLU A 128 15.90 13.03 -7.00
C GLU A 128 14.87 13.33 -8.11
N ASN A 129 13.66 12.81 -7.95
CA ASN A 129 12.61 13.02 -8.94
C ASN A 129 12.19 14.51 -8.97
N PRO A 130 12.31 15.21 -10.11
CA PRO A 130 12.03 16.65 -10.19
C PRO A 130 10.56 17.01 -9.93
N ASP A 131 9.65 16.03 -10.02
CA ASP A 131 8.23 16.24 -9.75
C ASP A 131 7.92 16.18 -8.23
N CYS A 132 8.86 15.69 -7.40
CA CYS A 132 8.69 15.54 -5.97
C CYS A 132 9.53 16.52 -5.14
N ASP A 133 8.98 16.93 -4.00
CA ASP A 133 9.62 17.84 -3.05
C ASP A 133 10.68 17.12 -2.21
N SER A 134 11.82 16.83 -2.82
CA SER A 134 12.95 16.16 -2.18
C SER A 134 13.53 16.97 -1.01
N ALA A 135 13.38 18.31 -1.02
CA ALA A 135 13.78 19.17 0.08
C ALA A 135 12.95 18.89 1.36
N GLN A 136 11.70 18.46 1.21
CA GLN A 136 10.85 18.00 2.29
C GLN A 136 10.83 16.47 2.45
N GLY A 137 11.69 15.77 1.72
CA GLY A 137 11.86 14.32 1.77
C GLY A 137 10.74 13.54 1.10
N PHE A 138 10.09 14.12 0.09
CA PHE A 138 9.18 13.39 -0.81
C PHE A 138 9.95 12.72 -1.94
N VAL A 139 9.54 11.51 -2.28
CA VAL A 139 10.14 10.65 -3.31
C VAL A 139 9.06 10.09 -4.22
N CYS A 140 9.43 9.70 -5.44
CA CYS A 140 8.48 9.11 -6.38
C CYS A 140 8.29 7.60 -6.10
N ASN A 141 7.05 7.20 -5.83
CA ASN A 141 6.65 5.81 -5.66
C ASN A 141 5.88 5.31 -6.88
N GLY A 142 6.24 4.12 -7.37
CA GLY A 142 5.59 3.45 -8.49
C GLY A 142 6.13 2.04 -8.64
N ALA A 143 5.39 1.17 -9.33
CA ALA A 143 5.67 -0.26 -9.47
C ALA A 143 6.55 -0.63 -10.68
N SER A 144 6.88 0.34 -11.55
CA SER A 144 7.74 0.14 -12.73
C SER A 144 8.27 1.46 -13.27
N LYS A 145 9.22 1.39 -14.22
CA LYS A 145 9.76 2.56 -14.95
C LYS A 145 8.75 3.30 -15.84
N THR A 146 7.58 2.71 -16.04
CA THR A 146 6.51 3.25 -16.89
C THR A 146 5.17 3.29 -16.14
N ASP A 147 5.21 3.27 -14.81
CA ASP A 147 4.00 3.31 -14.00
C ASP A 147 3.32 4.68 -14.12
N GLY A 148 2.24 4.74 -14.90
CA GLY A 148 1.47 5.96 -15.10
C GLY A 148 0.75 6.45 -13.84
N ASP A 149 0.62 5.60 -12.82
CA ASP A 149 -0.05 5.92 -11.56
C ASP A 149 0.94 6.33 -10.46
N ALA A 150 2.23 6.47 -10.79
CA ALA A 150 3.27 6.86 -9.85
C ALA A 150 3.02 8.24 -9.21
N TYR A 151 3.38 8.36 -7.94
CA TYR A 151 3.07 9.52 -7.12
C TYR A 151 4.13 9.84 -6.08
N CYS A 152 4.22 11.12 -5.69
CA CYS A 152 5.09 11.60 -4.64
C CYS A 152 4.55 11.20 -3.26
N THR A 153 5.41 10.60 -2.46
CA THR A 153 5.11 10.16 -1.09
C THR A 153 6.36 10.16 -0.22
N LYS A 154 6.24 9.71 1.02
CA LYS A 154 7.37 9.52 1.94
C LYS A 154 7.57 8.04 2.27
N PHE A 155 8.84 7.65 2.39
CA PHE A 155 9.26 6.32 2.82
C PHE A 155 9.58 6.34 4.32
N ASP A 156 9.87 5.17 4.89
CA ASP A 156 10.29 4.97 6.29
C ASP A 156 9.25 5.43 7.32
N CYS A 157 7.97 5.41 6.96
CA CYS A 157 6.91 5.60 7.93
C CYS A 157 6.90 4.43 8.94
N THR A 158 6.51 4.71 10.18
CA THR A 158 6.36 3.70 11.23
C THR A 158 4.89 3.38 11.45
N GLN A 159 4.04 4.41 11.45
CA GLN A 159 2.61 4.32 11.72
C GLN A 159 1.80 5.26 10.81
N ASP A 160 0.48 5.06 10.76
CA ASP A 160 -0.40 5.82 9.86
C ASP A 160 -0.40 7.32 10.10
N SER A 161 -0.11 7.79 11.33
CA SER A 161 -0.01 9.23 11.61
C SER A 161 1.21 9.89 10.98
N ASP A 162 2.20 9.12 10.53
CA ASP A 162 3.37 9.64 9.81
C ASP A 162 3.02 10.03 8.35
N CYS A 163 1.83 9.62 7.91
CA CYS A 163 1.30 9.86 6.58
C CYS A 163 0.16 10.88 6.62
N ALA A 164 -0.04 11.59 5.51
CA ALA A 164 -1.15 12.52 5.38
C ALA A 164 -2.51 11.82 5.23
N ALA A 165 -3.58 12.61 5.34
CA ALA A 165 -4.94 12.20 5.02
C ALA A 165 -5.02 11.47 3.67
N GLY A 166 -5.73 10.34 3.63
CA GLY A 166 -5.83 9.47 2.45
C GLY A 166 -4.64 8.54 2.23
N PHE A 167 -3.65 8.51 3.14
CA PHE A 167 -2.53 7.58 3.12
C PHE A 167 -2.50 6.71 4.39
N TYR A 168 -1.85 5.56 4.31
CA TYR A 168 -1.53 4.69 5.43
C TYR A 168 -0.08 4.26 5.36
N CYS A 169 0.49 3.86 6.48
CA CYS A 169 1.84 3.35 6.50
C CYS A 169 1.85 1.88 6.12
N GLY A 170 2.08 1.63 4.83
CA GLY A 170 2.06 0.33 4.20
C GLY A 170 3.45 -0.28 4.05
N THR A 171 3.49 -1.61 4.02
CA THR A 171 4.65 -2.36 3.55
C THR A 171 4.48 -2.64 2.06
N ILE A 172 5.44 -2.23 1.26
CA ILE A 172 5.46 -2.43 -0.19
C ILE A 172 6.74 -3.16 -0.60
N ASN A 173 6.74 -3.76 -1.79
CA ASN A 173 7.95 -4.37 -2.32
C ASN A 173 8.99 -3.28 -2.61
N ALA A 174 10.25 -3.53 -2.25
CA ALA A 174 11.35 -2.64 -2.58
C ALA A 174 11.56 -2.59 -4.10
N THR A 175 11.32 -3.72 -4.78
CA THR A 175 11.37 -3.86 -6.24
C THR A 175 10.29 -4.83 -6.74
N PRO A 176 9.77 -4.70 -7.98
CA PRO A 176 10.09 -3.66 -8.94
C PRO A 176 9.60 -2.28 -8.48
N ASN A 177 10.23 -1.23 -8.98
CA ASN A 177 9.95 0.15 -8.64
C ASN A 177 10.24 1.08 -9.85
N VAL A 178 10.21 2.40 -9.65
CA VAL A 178 10.48 3.37 -10.72
C VAL A 178 11.92 3.36 -11.27
N GLU A 179 12.87 2.70 -10.59
CA GLU A 179 14.28 2.56 -10.99
C GLU A 179 14.61 1.20 -11.61
N THR A 180 13.83 0.16 -11.31
CA THR A 180 14.05 -1.19 -11.82
C THR A 180 12.76 -1.97 -11.99
N ASP A 181 12.60 -2.60 -13.16
CA ASP A 181 11.52 -3.57 -13.40
C ASP A 181 11.91 -4.99 -12.93
N GLU A 182 13.15 -5.15 -12.44
CA GLU A 182 13.60 -6.41 -11.85
C GLU A 182 13.08 -6.54 -10.43
N ARG A 183 12.49 -7.69 -10.12
CA ARG A 183 11.98 -8.01 -8.79
C ARG A 183 13.02 -8.76 -7.97
N THR A 184 13.20 -8.34 -6.72
CA THR A 184 13.82 -9.11 -5.65
C THR A 184 12.74 -9.55 -4.67
N VAL A 185 12.55 -10.86 -4.52
CA VAL A 185 11.47 -11.40 -3.68
C VAL A 185 11.78 -11.20 -2.19
N GLY A 186 10.77 -10.78 -1.44
CA GLY A 186 10.86 -10.64 0.02
C GLY A 186 11.53 -9.37 0.50
N GLU A 187 12.18 -8.60 -0.38
CA GLU A 187 12.67 -7.26 -0.04
C GLU A 187 11.51 -6.27 -0.04
N THR A 188 11.26 -5.66 1.12
CA THR A 188 10.17 -4.71 1.32
C THR A 188 10.65 -3.43 2.00
N VAL A 189 9.91 -2.36 1.80
CA VAL A 189 10.11 -1.06 2.46
C VAL A 189 8.79 -0.55 3.02
N ARG A 190 8.88 0.35 4.00
CA ARG A 190 7.71 1.06 4.54
C ARG A 190 7.53 2.36 3.77
N ALA A 191 6.30 2.64 3.34
CA ALA A 191 5.97 3.88 2.66
C ALA A 191 4.56 4.32 2.99
N CYS A 192 4.30 5.62 2.84
CA CYS A 192 2.95 6.14 2.86
C CYS A 192 2.26 5.76 1.54
N VAL A 193 1.33 4.81 1.62
CA VAL A 193 0.60 4.27 0.47
C VAL A 193 -0.78 4.89 0.42
N ARG A 194 -1.29 5.22 -0.79
CA ARG A 194 -2.66 5.71 -0.96
C ARG A 194 -3.66 4.69 -0.40
N ARG A 195 -4.68 5.18 0.31
CA ARG A 195 -5.81 4.35 0.76
C ARG A 195 -6.80 4.18 -0.39
N GLU A 196 -6.60 3.08 -1.09
CA GLU A 196 -7.46 2.62 -2.18
C GLU A 196 -8.20 1.34 -1.76
N TYR A 197 -8.88 0.70 -2.71
CA TYR A 197 -9.52 -0.59 -2.48
C TYR A 197 -8.56 -1.58 -1.80
N CYS A 198 -9.04 -2.26 -0.77
CA CYS A 198 -8.27 -3.18 0.06
C CYS A 198 -7.16 -2.56 0.94
N ALA A 199 -7.06 -1.23 1.05
CA ALA A 199 -6.24 -0.60 2.09
C ALA A 199 -6.84 -0.87 3.49
N PRO A 200 -6.02 -1.03 4.55
CA PRO A 200 -6.54 -1.23 5.89
C PRO A 200 -7.29 0.02 6.37
N CYS A 201 -8.25 -0.15 7.27
CA CYS A 201 -8.95 0.96 7.92
C CYS A 201 -9.59 0.54 9.24
N ASN A 202 -9.95 1.52 10.08
CA ASN A 202 -10.81 1.29 11.26
C ASN A 202 -12.17 2.01 11.16
N THR A 203 -12.25 3.07 10.35
CA THR A 203 -13.45 3.89 10.18
C THR A 203 -13.56 4.41 8.75
N ASP A 204 -14.76 4.77 8.31
CA ASP A 204 -15.01 5.36 6.98
C ASP A 204 -14.18 6.64 6.75
N LEU A 205 -13.84 7.39 7.79
CA LEU A 205 -13.02 8.59 7.70
C LEU A 205 -11.62 8.30 7.14
N GLU A 206 -11.09 7.10 7.35
CA GLU A 206 -9.79 6.71 6.82
C GLU A 206 -9.86 6.43 5.31
N CYS A 207 -11.02 6.10 4.76
CA CYS A 207 -11.15 5.72 3.36
C CYS A 207 -11.31 6.94 2.43
N SER A 208 -11.06 6.72 1.14
CA SER A 208 -11.26 7.74 0.12
C SER A 208 -12.75 8.12 -0.03
N SER A 209 -13.03 9.26 -0.68
CA SER A 209 -14.42 9.70 -0.90
C SER A 209 -15.26 8.61 -1.59
N GLY A 210 -16.47 8.33 -1.06
CA GLY A 210 -17.36 7.30 -1.58
C GLY A 210 -16.91 5.86 -1.28
N GLN A 211 -16.00 5.68 -0.32
CA GLN A 211 -15.60 4.38 0.19
C GLN A 211 -16.00 4.21 1.65
N HIS A 212 -16.20 2.96 2.05
CA HIS A 212 -16.50 2.55 3.41
C HIS A 212 -15.39 1.65 3.96
N CYS A 213 -15.23 1.71 5.27
CA CYS A 213 -14.44 0.77 6.01
C CYS A 213 -15.31 -0.41 6.44
N VAL A 214 -15.12 -1.57 5.81
CA VAL A 214 -15.90 -2.78 6.10
C VAL A 214 -14.99 -3.88 6.61
N ALA A 215 -15.51 -4.69 7.52
CA ALA A 215 -14.78 -5.86 8.00
C ALA A 215 -14.75 -6.96 6.93
N ASP A 216 -13.59 -7.57 6.74
CA ASP A 216 -13.44 -8.79 5.97
C ASP A 216 -13.88 -10.04 6.76
N ALA A 217 -13.72 -11.23 6.17
CA ALA A 217 -14.11 -12.49 6.81
C ALA A 217 -13.37 -12.79 8.13
N ASP A 218 -12.21 -12.15 8.35
CA ASP A 218 -11.39 -12.32 9.55
C ASP A 218 -11.60 -11.16 10.55
N GLY A 219 -12.50 -10.21 10.23
CA GLY A 219 -12.82 -9.05 11.04
C GLY A 219 -11.89 -7.85 10.83
N ALA A 220 -10.92 -7.94 9.91
CA ALA A 220 -10.02 -6.84 9.61
C ALA A 220 -10.71 -5.81 8.71
N GLY A 221 -10.64 -4.53 9.07
CA GLY A 221 -11.22 -3.45 8.27
C GLY A 221 -10.45 -3.20 6.97
N PHE A 222 -11.17 -3.03 5.87
CA PHE A 222 -10.61 -2.59 4.60
C PHE A 222 -11.50 -1.56 3.89
N CYS A 223 -10.85 -0.65 3.15
CA CYS A 223 -11.54 0.34 2.35
C CYS A 223 -12.10 -0.27 1.07
N THR A 224 -13.36 0.05 0.77
CA THR A 224 -14.03 -0.41 -0.44
C THR A 224 -15.04 0.60 -0.98
N PRO A 225 -15.14 0.79 -2.30
CA PRO A 225 -16.16 1.67 -2.89
C PRO A 225 -17.55 1.06 -2.82
N GLU A 226 -18.54 1.94 -2.80
CA GLU A 226 -19.94 1.58 -3.05
C GLU A 226 -20.14 1.00 -4.45
N CYS A 227 -21.15 0.16 -4.61
CA CYS A 227 -21.51 -0.44 -5.90
C CYS A 227 -23.01 -0.61 -6.06
N SER A 228 -23.48 -0.65 -7.31
CA SER A 228 -24.86 -1.02 -7.64
C SER A 228 -24.96 -2.43 -8.22
N ASP A 229 -23.94 -2.85 -8.98
CA ASP A 229 -23.78 -4.20 -9.52
C ASP A 229 -22.29 -4.58 -9.64
N ASN A 230 -22.03 -5.84 -10.06
CA ASN A 230 -20.66 -6.37 -10.18
C ASN A 230 -19.77 -5.63 -11.18
N LYS A 231 -20.34 -4.86 -12.13
CA LYS A 231 -19.57 -4.11 -13.13
C LYS A 231 -18.99 -2.82 -12.56
N ASN A 232 -19.50 -2.35 -11.41
CA ASN A 232 -18.90 -1.24 -10.68
C ASN A 232 -17.65 -1.66 -9.90
N CYS A 233 -17.43 -2.96 -9.74
CA CYS A 233 -16.34 -3.51 -8.99
C CYS A 233 -15.21 -3.99 -9.92
N ASN A 234 -14.00 -4.02 -9.38
CA ASN A 234 -12.88 -4.69 -10.04
C ASN A 234 -13.19 -6.19 -10.22
N ASN A 235 -12.52 -6.85 -11.16
CA ASN A 235 -12.80 -8.23 -11.53
C ASN A 235 -12.68 -9.23 -10.35
N GLU A 236 -11.80 -8.94 -9.40
CA GLU A 236 -11.56 -9.69 -8.17
C GLU A 236 -12.59 -9.46 -7.05
N ALA A 237 -13.55 -8.58 -7.27
CA ALA A 237 -14.58 -8.23 -6.30
C ALA A 237 -15.98 -8.58 -6.81
N VAL A 238 -16.93 -8.61 -5.87
CA VAL A 238 -18.36 -8.76 -6.12
C VAL A 238 -19.09 -7.63 -5.42
N CYS A 239 -20.15 -7.13 -6.04
CA CYS A 239 -21.02 -6.17 -5.38
C CYS A 239 -21.89 -6.90 -4.37
N ALA A 240 -21.63 -6.68 -3.09
CA ALA A 240 -22.26 -7.40 -1.98
C ALA A 240 -22.92 -6.43 -1.01
N ASP A 241 -24.04 -6.87 -0.45
CA ASP A 241 -24.65 -6.22 0.72
C ASP A 241 -24.00 -6.80 1.98
N VAL A 242 -23.30 -5.95 2.72
CA VAL A 242 -22.61 -6.31 3.97
C VAL A 242 -23.30 -5.75 5.21
N GLY A 243 -24.54 -5.24 5.06
CA GLY A 243 -25.36 -4.79 6.19
C GLY A 243 -25.04 -3.38 6.72
N ILE A 244 -24.28 -2.57 5.97
CA ILE A 244 -23.96 -1.18 6.35
C ILE A 244 -24.89 -0.14 5.71
N GLY A 245 -25.86 -0.57 4.89
CA GLY A 245 -26.74 0.30 4.11
C GLY A 245 -26.47 0.17 2.61
N PRO A 246 -25.43 0.84 2.05
CA PRO A 246 -25.04 0.64 0.66
C PRO A 246 -24.40 -0.73 0.44
N LYS A 247 -24.49 -1.22 -0.80
CA LYS A 247 -23.68 -2.35 -1.26
C LYS A 247 -22.27 -1.87 -1.57
N VAL A 248 -21.29 -2.73 -1.37
CA VAL A 248 -19.87 -2.43 -1.58
C VAL A 248 -19.18 -3.51 -2.39
N CYS A 249 -18.04 -3.16 -2.99
CA CYS A 249 -17.19 -4.12 -3.68
C CYS A 249 -16.45 -5.00 -2.67
N PHE A 250 -16.94 -6.21 -2.45
CA PHE A 250 -16.35 -7.15 -1.50
C PHE A 250 -15.38 -8.11 -2.23
N PRO A 251 -14.16 -8.35 -1.71
CA PRO A 251 -13.19 -9.23 -2.35
C PRO A 251 -13.76 -10.65 -2.46
N ARG A 252 -13.55 -11.31 -3.60
CA ARG A 252 -13.98 -12.70 -3.82
C ARG A 252 -13.26 -13.68 -2.90
N ALA A 253 -12.01 -13.39 -2.56
CA ALA A 253 -11.24 -14.12 -1.55
C ALA A 253 -11.76 -13.89 -0.12
N GLN A 254 -12.78 -13.03 0.03
CA GLN A 254 -13.39 -12.61 1.29
C GLN A 254 -12.47 -11.83 2.25
N ARG A 255 -11.22 -11.61 1.86
CA ARG A 255 -10.19 -10.87 2.60
C ARG A 255 -9.24 -10.18 1.63
N CYS A 256 -8.57 -9.13 2.12
CA CYS A 256 -7.59 -8.38 1.34
C CYS A 256 -6.15 -8.85 1.55
N VAL A 257 -5.88 -9.48 2.70
CA VAL A 257 -4.61 -10.14 3.02
C VAL A 257 -4.95 -11.50 3.60
N GLY A 258 -4.38 -12.57 3.03
CA GLY A 258 -4.59 -13.93 3.51
C GLY A 258 -3.49 -14.39 4.46
N ASP A 259 -3.47 -15.70 4.70
CA ASP A 259 -2.47 -16.38 5.55
C ASP A 259 -1.09 -16.53 4.89
N GLY A 260 -0.90 -15.93 3.71
CA GLY A 260 0.30 -16.05 2.91
C GLY A 260 0.51 -17.39 2.24
N SER A 261 -0.44 -18.33 2.28
CA SER A 261 -0.38 -19.58 1.52
C SER A 261 -0.51 -19.35 0.01
N PHE A 262 -0.32 -20.40 -0.80
CA PHE A 262 -0.44 -20.29 -2.25
C PHE A 262 -1.84 -19.78 -2.64
N CYS A 263 -1.90 -18.77 -3.51
CA CYS A 263 -3.11 -18.08 -3.92
C CYS A 263 -3.86 -17.28 -2.83
N SER A 264 -3.28 -17.08 -1.65
CA SER A 264 -3.81 -16.12 -0.67
C SER A 264 -3.69 -14.69 -1.18
N PRO A 265 -4.68 -13.82 -0.95
CA PRO A 265 -4.59 -12.42 -1.34
C PRO A 265 -3.47 -11.72 -0.57
N CYS A 266 -2.85 -10.71 -1.18
CA CYS A 266 -1.69 -10.03 -0.61
C CYS A 266 -1.61 -8.58 -1.09
N ARG A 267 -0.90 -7.73 -0.35
CA ARG A 267 -0.54 -6.37 -0.74
C ARG A 267 0.93 -6.30 -1.17
N SER A 268 1.79 -7.05 -0.48
CA SER A 268 3.24 -7.13 -0.70
C SER A 268 3.78 -8.54 -0.49
N ASP A 269 5.04 -8.77 -0.84
CA ASP A 269 5.73 -10.05 -0.67
C ASP A 269 5.80 -10.46 0.81
N ALA A 270 5.80 -9.49 1.73
CA ALA A 270 5.76 -9.76 3.17
C ALA A 270 4.50 -10.53 3.60
N ASP A 271 3.38 -10.35 2.88
CA ASP A 271 2.13 -11.05 3.16
C ASP A 271 2.18 -12.52 2.68
N CYS A 272 3.19 -12.91 1.92
CA CYS A 272 3.30 -14.23 1.31
C CYS A 272 4.32 -15.15 2.01
N GLY A 273 4.90 -14.72 3.14
CA GLY A 273 5.90 -15.48 3.89
C GLY A 273 7.28 -15.52 3.19
N ALA A 274 8.24 -16.24 3.80
CA ALA A 274 9.68 -16.12 3.51
C ALA A 274 10.08 -16.35 2.03
N ASP A 275 9.39 -17.22 1.30
CA ASP A 275 9.65 -17.53 -0.13
C ASP A 275 8.42 -17.23 -1.02
N GLY A 276 7.56 -16.34 -0.56
CA GLY A 276 6.37 -15.94 -1.27
C GLY A 276 6.57 -14.64 -2.04
N ALA A 277 5.97 -14.57 -3.22
CA ALA A 277 5.92 -13.34 -4.00
C ALA A 277 4.46 -12.93 -4.18
N CYS A 278 4.14 -11.67 -3.88
CA CYS A 278 2.85 -11.10 -4.16
C CYS A 278 2.81 -10.63 -5.61
N VAL A 279 2.07 -11.36 -6.45
CA VAL A 279 2.05 -11.16 -7.90
C VAL A 279 0.68 -10.66 -8.35
N LYS A 280 0.67 -9.85 -9.41
CA LYS A 280 -0.53 -9.24 -10.01
C LYS A 280 -0.63 -9.65 -11.48
N GLY A 281 -1.83 -9.96 -11.96
CA GLY A 281 -2.11 -10.22 -13.37
C GLY A 281 -2.10 -8.95 -14.23
N GLN A 282 -2.12 -9.14 -15.55
CA GLN A 282 -2.12 -8.02 -16.49
C GLN A 282 -3.51 -7.41 -16.66
N TYR A 283 -4.56 -8.22 -16.53
CA TYR A 283 -5.95 -7.85 -16.78
C TYR A 283 -6.79 -7.83 -15.50
N THR A 284 -6.13 -7.93 -14.35
CA THR A 284 -6.76 -7.87 -13.04
C THR A 284 -5.96 -7.00 -12.09
N THR A 285 -6.67 -6.37 -11.15
CA THR A 285 -6.09 -5.71 -9.98
C THR A 285 -5.86 -6.69 -8.83
N GLU A 286 -6.32 -7.94 -8.96
CA GLU A 286 -6.04 -9.02 -8.03
C GLU A 286 -4.54 -9.20 -7.80
N ARG A 287 -4.19 -9.33 -6.52
CA ARG A 287 -2.88 -9.74 -6.08
C ARG A 287 -3.01 -11.03 -5.30
N ALA A 288 -2.16 -12.01 -5.59
CA ALA A 288 -2.16 -13.29 -4.91
C ALA A 288 -0.73 -13.78 -4.68
N CYS A 289 -0.56 -14.57 -3.63
CA CYS A 289 0.72 -15.16 -3.27
C CYS A 289 1.11 -16.28 -4.23
N ALA A 290 2.18 -16.06 -4.97
CA ALA A 290 2.95 -17.09 -5.65
C ALA A 290 3.94 -17.74 -4.67
N LYS A 291 4.27 -19.01 -4.91
CA LYS A 291 5.20 -19.78 -4.08
C LYS A 291 6.32 -20.35 -4.91
N LYS A 292 7.54 -20.31 -4.38
CA LYS A 292 8.66 -21.01 -5.00
C LYS A 292 8.36 -22.50 -5.13
N SER A 293 8.58 -23.06 -6.32
CA SER A 293 8.51 -24.48 -6.59
C SER A 293 9.66 -25.20 -5.87
N GLN A 294 9.38 -26.40 -5.36
CA GLN A 294 10.40 -27.22 -4.69
C GLN A 294 11.43 -27.82 -5.68
N VAL A 295 11.12 -27.80 -6.98
CA VAL A 295 12.05 -28.13 -8.07
C VAL A 295 12.12 -26.99 -9.06
N ALA A 296 13.27 -26.83 -9.72
CA ALA A 296 13.42 -25.87 -10.80
C ALA A 296 12.39 -26.16 -11.89
N CYS A 297 11.72 -25.10 -12.34
CA CYS A 297 10.62 -25.21 -13.26
C CYS A 297 11.14 -25.34 -14.67
N SER A 298 10.81 -26.47 -15.29
CA SER A 298 11.27 -26.83 -16.62
C SER A 298 10.14 -27.48 -17.42
N ILE A 299 10.38 -27.70 -18.71
CA ILE A 299 9.49 -28.46 -19.57
C ILE A 299 10.24 -29.72 -20.01
N ALA A 300 9.64 -30.89 -19.84
CA ALA A 300 10.24 -32.17 -20.22
C ALA A 300 9.20 -33.19 -20.71
N PRO A 301 9.53 -34.08 -21.66
CA PRO A 301 10.85 -34.19 -22.29
C PRO A 301 11.13 -33.08 -23.32
N VAL A 302 12.40 -32.88 -23.60
CA VAL A 302 12.89 -32.04 -24.71
C VAL A 302 13.63 -32.91 -25.72
N ASP A 303 13.60 -32.51 -26.99
CA ASP A 303 14.36 -33.16 -28.05
C ASP A 303 15.87 -32.86 -27.97
N SER A 304 16.66 -33.42 -28.87
CA SER A 304 18.13 -33.20 -28.91
C SER A 304 18.53 -31.75 -29.20
N THR A 305 17.59 -30.90 -29.60
CA THR A 305 17.80 -29.46 -29.82
C THR A 305 17.34 -28.61 -28.63
N GLY A 306 16.89 -29.25 -27.53
CA GLY A 306 16.39 -28.57 -26.33
C GLY A 306 14.95 -28.09 -26.46
N LYS A 307 14.23 -28.44 -27.54
CA LYS A 307 12.83 -28.02 -27.72
C LYS A 307 11.88 -28.99 -27.05
N PRO A 308 10.78 -28.52 -26.44
CA PRO A 308 9.72 -29.39 -25.92
C PRO A 308 9.21 -30.35 -26.99
N THR A 309 9.11 -31.64 -26.66
CA THR A 309 8.45 -32.63 -27.50
C THR A 309 6.92 -32.46 -27.44
N ALA A 310 6.17 -33.15 -28.30
CA ALA A 310 4.70 -33.06 -28.32
C ALA A 310 4.04 -33.56 -27.01
N ASP A 311 4.72 -34.42 -26.26
CA ASP A 311 4.30 -34.98 -24.97
C ASP A 311 4.91 -34.23 -23.76
N ALA A 312 5.64 -33.13 -24.01
CA ALA A 312 6.29 -32.37 -22.96
C ALA A 312 5.30 -31.78 -21.96
N LYS A 313 5.65 -31.88 -20.67
CA LYS A 313 4.89 -31.36 -19.54
C LYS A 313 5.76 -30.43 -18.71
N ALA A 314 5.12 -29.52 -17.99
CA ALA A 314 5.80 -28.76 -16.96
C ALA A 314 6.30 -29.72 -15.87
N VAL A 315 7.60 -29.69 -15.61
CA VAL A 315 8.22 -30.27 -14.42
C VAL A 315 8.24 -29.19 -13.37
N SER A 316 7.41 -29.37 -12.35
CA SER A 316 7.28 -28.45 -11.24
C SER A 316 6.76 -29.21 -10.02
N GLN A 317 7.05 -28.70 -8.83
CA GLN A 317 6.45 -29.16 -7.58
C GLN A 317 5.69 -27.99 -6.99
N CYS A 318 4.54 -27.71 -7.61
CA CYS A 318 3.67 -26.64 -7.19
C CYS A 318 2.68 -27.10 -6.12
N PRO A 319 2.34 -26.22 -5.17
CA PRO A 319 1.20 -26.45 -4.28
C PRO A 319 -0.07 -26.70 -5.09
N THR A 320 -0.94 -27.56 -4.55
CA THR A 320 -2.30 -27.71 -5.09
C THR A 320 -3.08 -26.41 -4.84
N ALA A 321 -3.94 -26.02 -5.77
CA ALA A 321 -4.88 -24.94 -5.53
C ALA A 321 -5.76 -25.26 -4.31
N PRO A 322 -6.07 -24.28 -3.44
CA PRO A 322 -7.05 -24.43 -2.37
C PRO A 322 -8.37 -25.03 -2.86
N ALA A 323 -8.93 -25.94 -2.05
CA ALA A 323 -10.10 -26.73 -2.43
C ALA A 323 -11.40 -25.89 -2.53
N ASP A 324 -11.42 -24.72 -1.90
CA ASP A 324 -12.50 -23.74 -1.91
C ASP A 324 -12.48 -22.82 -3.15
N MET A 325 -11.47 -22.95 -4.01
CA MET A 325 -11.42 -22.16 -5.24
C MET A 325 -12.46 -22.62 -6.25
N PRO A 326 -13.12 -21.68 -6.97
CA PRO A 326 -14.06 -22.03 -8.01
C PRO A 326 -13.37 -22.88 -9.07
N ASN A 327 -13.87 -24.11 -9.26
CA ASN A 327 -13.35 -25.14 -10.17
C ASN A 327 -13.01 -24.57 -11.57
N LYS A 328 -11.74 -24.13 -11.78
CA LYS A 328 -11.09 -23.82 -13.08
C LYS A 328 -9.70 -23.16 -13.01
N ILE A 329 -9.07 -23.10 -11.85
CA ILE A 329 -7.77 -22.43 -11.73
C ILE A 329 -6.67 -23.41 -12.12
N GLY A 330 -5.94 -23.06 -13.17
CA GLY A 330 -4.71 -23.77 -13.53
C GLY A 330 -3.62 -23.37 -12.53
N VAL A 331 -2.85 -24.33 -12.05
CA VAL A 331 -1.58 -24.04 -11.39
C VAL A 331 -0.47 -24.27 -12.40
N GLY A 332 0.43 -23.30 -12.52
CA GLY A 332 1.58 -23.42 -13.40
C GLY A 332 2.80 -22.80 -12.75
N CYS A 333 3.95 -23.32 -13.13
CA CYS A 333 5.23 -22.76 -12.72
C CYS A 333 5.90 -22.05 -13.87
N TYR A 334 6.47 -20.88 -13.59
CA TYR A 334 7.28 -20.16 -14.55
C TYR A 334 8.76 -20.43 -14.34
N GLY A 335 9.40 -21.05 -15.33
CA GLY A 335 10.85 -21.20 -15.37
C GLY A 335 11.57 -19.88 -15.68
N ALA A 336 12.89 -19.89 -15.57
CA ALA A 336 13.75 -18.72 -15.77
C ALA A 336 13.50 -17.96 -17.08
N LYS A 337 13.68 -16.63 -17.02
CA LYS A 337 13.60 -15.67 -18.15
C LYS A 337 14.20 -16.31 -19.42
N LYS A 338 13.50 -16.22 -20.55
CA LYS A 338 13.93 -16.65 -21.90
C LYS A 338 15.45 -16.66 -22.05
N GLU A 339 16.07 -17.81 -21.88
CA GLU A 339 17.33 -18.06 -22.58
C GLU A 339 16.97 -18.09 -24.06
N LYS A 340 17.34 -17.05 -24.82
CA LYS A 340 17.17 -17.03 -26.29
C LYS A 340 17.80 -18.27 -26.96
N SER A 341 18.70 -18.96 -26.27
CA SER A 341 19.37 -20.20 -26.67
C SER A 341 18.53 -21.47 -26.57
N SER A 342 17.51 -21.56 -25.70
CA SER A 342 16.78 -22.81 -25.45
C SER A 342 15.61 -23.05 -26.40
N GLY A 343 15.29 -22.10 -27.29
CA GLY A 343 14.11 -22.21 -28.15
C GLY A 343 12.78 -22.22 -27.40
N LEU A 344 12.81 -22.07 -26.06
CA LEU A 344 11.66 -21.98 -25.17
C LEU A 344 11.04 -20.58 -25.31
N ALA A 345 10.33 -20.35 -26.41
CA ALA A 345 9.36 -19.29 -26.48
C ALA A 345 8.15 -19.70 -25.63
N ILE A 346 8.29 -19.79 -24.30
CA ILE A 346 7.11 -19.60 -23.45
C ILE A 346 6.77 -18.11 -23.62
N PRO A 347 5.65 -17.75 -24.26
CA PRO A 347 5.30 -16.35 -24.51
C PRO A 347 5.02 -15.57 -23.22
N TYR A 348 4.93 -16.27 -22.10
CA TYR A 348 4.33 -15.77 -20.87
C TYR A 348 5.34 -15.69 -19.72
N GLY A 349 6.51 -15.09 -19.95
CA GLY A 349 7.20 -14.47 -18.83
C GLY A 349 6.33 -13.28 -18.41
N ILE A 350 5.34 -13.52 -17.54
CA ILE A 350 4.48 -12.42 -17.09
C ILE A 350 5.36 -11.53 -16.24
N ALA A 351 5.57 -10.30 -16.71
CA ALA A 351 6.41 -9.32 -16.04
C ALA A 351 5.98 -9.23 -14.58
N GLY A 352 6.91 -9.54 -13.67
CA GLY A 352 6.66 -9.52 -12.23
C GLY A 352 6.57 -10.87 -11.53
N ILE A 353 6.55 -12.03 -12.23
CA ILE A 353 6.70 -13.34 -11.57
C ILE A 353 8.18 -13.75 -11.56
N PRO A 354 8.77 -14.10 -10.40
CA PRO A 354 10.12 -14.62 -10.33
C PRO A 354 10.25 -16.01 -10.95
N ALA A 355 11.46 -16.35 -11.39
CA ALA A 355 11.76 -17.69 -11.90
C ALA A 355 11.55 -18.76 -10.82
N ASP A 356 11.05 -19.92 -11.24
CA ASP A 356 10.72 -21.08 -10.43
C ASP A 356 9.60 -20.84 -9.41
N TYR A 357 8.68 -19.90 -9.70
CA TYR A 357 7.49 -19.68 -8.87
C TYR A 357 6.24 -20.28 -9.51
N CYS A 358 5.48 -20.95 -8.67
CA CYS A 358 4.13 -21.40 -8.92
C CYS A 358 3.15 -20.27 -8.69
N THR A 359 2.21 -20.10 -9.61
CA THR A 359 1.11 -19.13 -9.51
C THR A 359 -0.19 -19.75 -10.03
N GLY A 360 -1.32 -19.15 -9.65
CA GLY A 360 -2.64 -19.50 -10.15
C GLY A 360 -2.98 -18.74 -11.43
N PHE A 361 -3.70 -19.40 -12.33
CA PHE A 361 -4.18 -18.84 -13.59
C PHE A 361 -5.64 -19.12 -13.81
N TYR A 362 -6.29 -18.18 -14.46
CA TYR A 362 -7.63 -18.38 -14.99
C TYR A 362 -7.64 -18.12 -16.51
N PRO A 363 -8.54 -18.79 -17.25
CA PRO A 363 -8.70 -18.54 -18.68
C PRO A 363 -9.30 -17.14 -18.90
N PHE A 364 -8.68 -16.36 -19.78
CA PHE A 364 -9.11 -15.01 -20.17
C PHE A 364 -9.05 -14.84 -21.69
N GLY A 365 -10.22 -14.71 -22.33
CA GLY A 365 -10.31 -14.67 -23.79
C GLY A 365 -9.77 -15.95 -24.45
N GLN A 366 -8.78 -15.81 -25.33
CA GLN A 366 -8.03 -16.93 -25.93
C GLN A 366 -6.75 -17.31 -25.16
N GLY A 367 -6.45 -16.62 -24.06
CA GLY A 367 -5.26 -16.81 -23.25
C GLY A 367 -5.57 -17.13 -21.79
N SER A 368 -4.58 -16.91 -20.93
CA SER A 368 -4.66 -17.02 -19.48
C SER A 368 -4.09 -15.76 -18.84
N ASP A 369 -4.62 -15.37 -17.68
CA ASP A 369 -4.04 -14.32 -16.84
C ASP A 369 -3.76 -14.84 -15.44
N ILE A 370 -2.88 -14.15 -14.71
CA ILE A 370 -2.58 -14.47 -13.31
C ILE A 370 -3.78 -14.08 -12.48
N GLY A 371 -4.23 -15.00 -11.64
CA GLY A 371 -5.28 -14.74 -10.68
C GLY A 371 -5.80 -16.04 -10.10
N CYS A 372 -6.17 -15.96 -8.84
CA CYS A 372 -6.76 -17.07 -8.09
C CYS A 372 -8.24 -16.82 -7.77
N TRP A 373 -8.74 -15.60 -7.96
CA TRP A 373 -10.09 -15.22 -7.56
C TRP A 373 -10.82 -14.41 -8.65
N SER A 374 -10.14 -13.92 -9.68
CA SER A 374 -10.68 -13.08 -10.76
C SER A 374 -11.69 -13.75 -11.70
N TRP A 375 -12.03 -15.03 -11.51
CA TRP A 375 -12.91 -15.71 -12.46
C TRP A 375 -14.36 -15.22 -12.33
N PRO A 376 -15.00 -14.76 -13.43
CA PRO A 376 -16.40 -14.39 -13.39
C PRO A 376 -17.23 -15.65 -13.13
N VAL A 377 -17.85 -15.73 -11.96
CA VAL A 377 -19.02 -16.59 -11.79
C VAL A 377 -20.02 -16.09 -12.83
N LYS A 378 -20.32 -16.90 -13.86
CA LYS A 378 -21.43 -16.58 -14.77
C LYS A 378 -22.63 -16.29 -13.88
N ALA A 379 -23.07 -15.03 -13.83
CA ALA A 379 -24.34 -14.68 -13.23
C ALA A 379 -25.38 -15.58 -13.89
N LYS A 380 -25.95 -16.50 -13.12
CA LYS A 380 -27.04 -17.33 -13.60
C LYS A 380 -28.30 -16.50 -13.72
#